data_AF-C0W5U3-F1
#
_entry.id   AF-C0W5U3-F1
#
_cell.length_a   1.000
_cell.length_b   1.000
_cell.length_c   1.000
_cell.angle_alpha   90.00
_cell.angle_beta   90.00
_cell.angle_gamma   90.00
#
_symmetry.space_group_name_H-M   'P 1'
#
loop_
_entity.id
_entity.type
_entity.pdbx_description
1 polymer ?
#
loop_
_entity_poly.entity_id
_entity_poly.type
_entity_poly.pdbx_seq_one_letter_code
_entity_poly.pdbx_strand_id
1 'polypeptide(L)'
;MIVVDEYGDEWCTYAEALEQVSALTCAATLRGWVHAGKVRVRYPFAPSRRGAMVCLTDVLPLVRDAAGAGWRRGRRARREAGA
;
A
#
# COMPACT_ATOMS: atom_id res chain seq x y z
N MET A 1 -1.66 14.76 -1.42
CA MET A 1 -0.97 15.18 -2.67
C MET A 1 -0.41 13.96 -3.38
N ILE A 2 -0.95 13.68 -4.57
CA ILE A 2 -0.43 12.68 -5.50
C ILE A 2 0.52 13.39 -6.47
N VAL A 3 1.65 12.76 -6.76
CA VAL A 3 2.65 13.24 -7.71
C VAL A 3 2.85 12.15 -8.75
N VAL A 4 2.66 12.51 -10.02
CA VAL A 4 2.92 11.62 -11.16
C VAL A 4 4.36 11.82 -11.61
N ASP A 5 5.08 10.75 -11.88
CA ASP A 5 6.43 10.84 -12.46
C ASP A 5 6.43 10.79 -14.00
N GLU A 6 7.62 10.82 -14.59
CA GLU A 6 7.82 10.78 -16.05
C GLU A 6 7.35 9.48 -16.72
N TYR A 7 7.18 8.40 -15.94
CA TYR A 7 6.69 7.11 -16.42
C TYR A 7 5.18 6.94 -16.24
N GLY A 8 4.50 7.96 -15.68
CA GLY A 8 3.08 7.92 -15.37
C GLY A 8 2.76 7.19 -14.06
N ASP A 9 3.76 6.84 -13.24
CA ASP A 9 3.52 6.24 -11.94
C ASP A 9 3.02 7.28 -10.95
N GLU A 10 1.97 6.94 -10.22
CA GLU A 10 1.40 7.80 -9.19
C GLU A 10 2.06 7.53 -7.84
N TRP A 11 2.48 8.59 -7.17
CA TRP A 11 3.17 8.50 -5.89
C TRP A 11 2.49 9.38 -4.86
N CYS A 12 2.33 8.87 -3.64
CA CYS A 12 1.78 9.65 -2.54
C CYS A 12 2.40 9.26 -1.19
N THR A 13 2.13 10.02 -0.15
CA THR A 13 2.57 9.65 1.21
C THR A 13 1.80 8.43 1.72
N TYR A 14 2.29 7.78 2.77
CA TYR A 14 1.58 6.69 3.44
C TYR A 14 0.18 7.08 3.92
N ALA A 15 0.04 8.29 4.49
CA ALA A 15 -1.24 8.77 4.97
C ALA A 15 -2.23 8.95 3.82
N GLU A 16 -1.78 9.61 2.74
CA GLU A 16 -2.58 9.80 1.53
C GLU A 16 -2.99 8.47 0.89
N ALA A 17 -2.10 7.47 0.86
CA ALA A 17 -2.44 6.15 0.32
C ALA A 17 -3.61 5.49 1.06
N LEU A 18 -3.68 5.66 2.38
CA LEU A 18 -4.76 5.12 3.20
C LEU A 18 -6.08 5.91 3.03
N GLU A 19 -6.00 7.19 2.68
CA GLU A 19 -7.16 8.03 2.38
C GLU A 19 -7.72 7.75 0.99
N GLN A 20 -6.85 7.68 -0.02
CA GLN A 20 -7.22 7.45 -1.42
C GLN A 20 -7.72 6.02 -1.66
N VAL A 21 -7.09 5.04 -1.02
CA VAL A 21 -7.46 3.63 -1.17
C VAL A 21 -8.36 3.22 -0.02
N SER A 22 -9.64 3.58 -0.11
CA SER A 22 -10.61 3.31 0.95
C SER A 22 -10.70 1.83 1.37
N ALA A 23 -10.43 0.89 0.45
CA ALA A 23 -10.37 -0.53 0.78
C ALA A 23 -9.18 -0.91 1.68
N LEU A 24 -8.10 -0.14 1.67
CA LEU A 24 -6.88 -0.32 2.46
C LEU A 24 -7.03 0.32 3.84
N THR A 25 -7.82 -0.29 4.72
CA THR A 25 -8.10 0.29 6.06
C THR A 25 -6.99 0.04 7.09
N CYS A 26 -5.88 -0.59 6.72
CA CYS A 26 -4.85 -1.02 7.65
C CYS A 26 -3.46 -0.57 7.22
N ALA A 27 -2.91 0.40 7.95
CA ALA A 27 -1.53 0.87 7.78
C ALA A 27 -0.51 -0.28 7.87
N ALA A 28 -0.78 -1.31 8.69
CA ALA A 28 0.12 -2.46 8.83
C ALA A 28 0.16 -3.33 7.56
N THR A 29 -0.94 -3.42 6.81
CA THR A 29 -0.98 -4.15 5.53
C THR A 29 -0.11 -3.45 4.49
N LEU A 30 -0.28 -2.12 4.34
CA LEU A 30 0.54 -1.32 3.44
C LEU A 30 2.03 -1.41 3.80
N ARG A 31 2.37 -1.28 5.10
CA ARG A 31 3.75 -1.48 5.57
C ARG A 31 4.26 -2.88 5.24
N GLY A 32 3.43 -3.91 5.43
CA GLY A 32 3.77 -5.28 5.09
C GLY A 32 4.11 -5.46 3.61
N TRP A 33 3.34 -4.85 2.71
CA TRP A 33 3.62 -4.90 1.27
C TRP A 33 4.90 -4.16 0.89
N VAL A 34 5.16 -3.00 1.51
CA VAL A 34 6.42 -2.27 1.32
C VAL A 34 7.60 -3.10 1.81
N HIS A 35 7.53 -3.67 3.01
CA HIS A 35 8.61 -4.51 3.55
C HIS A 35 8.84 -5.78 2.72
N ALA A 36 7.78 -6.32 2.10
CA ALA A 36 7.88 -7.46 1.19
C ALA A 36 8.35 -7.08 -0.23
N GLY A 37 8.65 -5.80 -0.51
CA GLY A 37 9.08 -5.33 -1.82
C GLY A 37 7.99 -5.33 -2.89
N LYS A 38 6.71 -5.45 -2.50
CA LYS A 38 5.56 -5.46 -3.42
C LYS A 38 5.11 -4.07 -3.84
N VAL A 39 5.48 -3.05 -3.07
CA VAL A 39 5.15 -1.65 -3.32
C VAL A 39 6.44 -0.85 -3.32
N ARG A 40 6.71 -0.14 -4.42
CA ARG A 40 7.88 0.72 -4.53
C ARG A 40 7.78 1.91 -3.58
N VAL A 41 8.93 2.31 -3.04
CA VAL A 41 9.07 3.48 -2.16
C VAL A 41 10.13 4.41 -2.73
N ARG A 42 9.83 5.70 -2.75
CA ARG A 42 10.80 6.75 -3.08
C ARG A 42 11.00 7.70 -1.92
N TYR A 43 12.23 8.21 -1.80
CA TYR A 43 12.63 9.17 -0.78
C TYR A 43 13.01 10.49 -1.46
N PRO A 44 12.07 11.44 -1.61
CA PRO A 44 12.32 12.68 -2.33
C PRO A 44 13.42 13.56 -1.71
N PHE A 45 13.73 13.36 -0.42
CA PHE A 45 14.72 14.15 0.32
C PHE A 45 15.88 13.28 0.84
N ALA A 46 16.31 12.28 0.07
CA ALA A 46 17.42 11.41 0.46
C ALA A 46 18.69 12.22 0.86
N PRO A 47 19.43 11.83 1.91
CA PRO A 47 19.32 10.58 2.69
C PRO A 47 18.22 10.59 3.76
N SER A 48 17.46 11.67 3.91
CA SER A 48 16.34 11.73 4.85
C SER A 48 15.21 10.80 4.43
N ARG A 49 14.72 9.99 5.38
CA ARG A 49 13.48 9.20 5.20
C ARG A 49 12.22 10.05 5.31
N ARG A 50 12.36 11.36 5.57
CA ARG A 50 11.24 12.29 5.66
C ARG A 50 10.55 12.40 4.32
N GLY A 51 9.21 12.37 4.34
CA GLY A 51 8.41 12.49 3.12
C GLY A 51 8.46 11.26 2.22
N ALA A 52 8.78 10.07 2.75
CA ALA A 52 8.71 8.82 2.00
C ALA A 52 7.36 8.68 1.29
N MET A 53 7.41 8.35 0.00
CA MET A 53 6.24 8.16 -0.84
C MET A 53 6.16 6.71 -1.32
N VAL A 54 4.96 6.18 -1.39
CA VAL A 54 4.64 4.86 -1.94
C VAL A 54 4.03 5.01 -3.33
N CYS A 55 4.29 4.03 -4.20
CA CYS A 55 3.69 3.99 -5.53
C CYS A 55 2.25 3.48 -5.44
N LEU A 56 1.26 4.32 -5.79
CA LEU A 56 -0.15 3.95 -5.85
C LEU A 56 -0.44 2.97 -6.97
N THR A 57 0.28 3.06 -8.10
CA THR A 57 0.16 2.12 -9.22
C THR A 57 0.37 0.67 -8.76
N ASP A 58 1.27 0.43 -7.79
CA ASP A 58 1.53 -0.90 -7.23
C ASP A 58 0.47 -1.29 -6.18
N VAL A 59 -0.05 -0.33 -5.43
CA VAL A 59 -1.01 -0.57 -4.33
C VAL A 59 -2.38 -0.99 -4.85
N LEU A 60 -2.87 -0.36 -5.93
CA LEU A 60 -4.23 -0.59 -6.44
C LEU A 60 -4.47 -2.05 -6.89
N PRO A 61 -3.58 -2.70 -7.68
CA PRO A 61 -3.71 -4.11 -8.02
C PRO A 61 -3.66 -5.02 -6.79
N LEU A 62 -2.76 -4.77 -5.83
CA LEU A 62 -2.64 -5.58 -4.62
C LEU A 62 -3.92 -5.57 -3.78
N VAL A 63 -4.60 -4.44 -3.72
CA VAL A 63 -5.88 -4.29 -3.02
C VAL A 63 -6.98 -5.06 -3.74
N ARG A 64 -7.03 -4.96 -5.08
CA ARG A 64 -7.97 -5.72 -5.90
C ARG A 64 -7.77 -7.22 -5.74
N ASP A 65 -6.52 -7.68 -5.79
CA ASP A 65 -6.17 -9.10 -5.67
C ASP A 65 -6.46 -9.62 -4.25
N ALA A 66 -6.16 -8.82 -3.21
CA ALA A 66 -6.52 -9.15 -1.83
C ALA A 66 -8.05 -9.27 -1.66
N ALA A 67 -8.81 -8.33 -2.23
CA ALA A 67 -10.28 -8.40 -2.19
C ALA A 67 -10.81 -9.64 -2.92
N GLY A 68 -10.23 -9.99 -4.07
CA GLY A 68 -10.54 -11.22 -4.81
C GLY A 68 -10.22 -12.50 -4.03
N ALA A 69 -9.16 -12.48 -3.22
CA ALA A 69 -8.77 -13.57 -2.32
C ALA A 69 -9.61 -13.63 -1.02
N GLY A 70 -10.66 -12.82 -0.88
CA GLY A 70 -11.54 -12.82 0.29
C GLY A 70 -11.03 -12.01 1.47
N TRP A 71 -9.99 -11.18 1.29
CA TRP A 71 -9.55 -10.23 2.32
C TRP A 71 -10.66 -9.20 2.56
N ARG A 72 -11.22 -9.18 3.78
CA ARG A 72 -12.24 -8.21 4.20
C ARG A 72 -11.72 -7.31 5.31
N ARG A 73 -12.10 -6.03 5.22
CA ARG A 73 -11.91 -4.98 6.26
C ARG A 73 -12.13 -5.59 7.66
N GLY A 74 -11.09 -5.56 8.50
CA GLY A 74 -11.26 -5.65 9.95
C GLY A 74 -11.64 -7.01 10.57
N ARG A 75 -11.53 -8.14 9.87
CA ARG A 75 -11.48 -9.44 10.59
C ARG A 75 -10.10 -10.05 10.42
N ARG A 76 -9.34 -9.95 11.51
CA ARG A 76 -8.28 -10.88 11.90
C ARG A 76 -8.69 -12.27 11.37
N ALA A 77 -8.03 -12.74 10.31
CA ALA A 77 -8.23 -14.08 9.76
C ALA A 77 -7.83 -15.07 10.86
N ARG A 78 -8.79 -15.40 11.72
CA ARG A 78 -8.62 -16.38 12.79
C ARG A 78 -9.11 -17.69 12.22
N ARG A 79 -8.15 -18.60 12.00
CA ARG A 79 -8.29 -20.04 11.78
C ARG A 79 -9.19 -20.46 10.61
N GLU A 80 -8.57 -20.92 9.54
CA GLU A 80 -8.93 -22.20 8.87
C GLU A 80 -7.67 -22.78 8.20
N ALA A 81 -6.79 -23.36 9.01
CA ALA A 81 -5.79 -24.32 8.58
C ALA A 81 -5.57 -25.26 9.76
N GLY A 82 -6.23 -26.41 9.73
CA GLY A 82 -6.23 -27.40 10.81
C GLY A 82 -7.59 -28.10 10.92
N ALA A 83 -8.03 -28.66 9.79
CA ALA A 83 -8.88 -29.85 9.77
C ALA A 83 -7.94 -31.07 9.74
#